data_AF-A0AAD7GDE3-F1
#
_entry.id   AF-A0AAD7GDE3-F1
#
_cell.length_a   1.000
_cell.length_b   1.000
_cell.length_c   1.000
_cell.angle_alpha   90.00
_cell.angle_beta   90.00
_cell.angle_gamma   90.00
#
_symmetry.space_group_name_H-M   'P 1'
#
loop_
_entity.id
_entity.type
_entity.pdbx_description
1 polymer ?
#
loop_
_entity_poly.entity_id
_entity_poly.type
_entity_poly.pdbx_seq_one_letter_code
_entity_poly.pdbx_strand_id
1 'polypeptide(L)'
;ARNSDLDSTMRSVREVEDRFNTRHHYPYTLLNDEPFMDQFKRRVSAVASGPVAYGLVPRGHWCVQPDWIDEERAPRPRCVR
;
A
#
# COMPACT_ATOMS: atom_id res chain seq x y z
N ALA A 1 -0.31 -1.89 -2.43
CA ALA A 1 -1.63 -1.77 -3.09
C ALA A 1 -1.46 -0.81 -4.25
N ARG A 2 -1.51 -1.27 -5.50
CA ARG A 2 -1.34 -0.40 -6.67
C ARG A 2 -2.62 0.39 -6.93
N ASN A 3 -2.52 1.54 -7.60
CA ASN A 3 -3.69 2.37 -7.96
C ASN A 3 -4.76 1.59 -8.76
N SER A 4 -4.38 0.52 -9.47
CA SER A 4 -5.29 -0.37 -10.21
C SER A 4 -6.15 -1.28 -9.31
N ASP A 5 -5.77 -1.47 -8.06
CA ASP A 5 -6.42 -2.35 -7.07
C ASP A 5 -7.26 -1.54 -6.05
N LEU A 6 -7.75 -0.37 -6.47
CA LEU A 6 -8.50 0.53 -5.60
C LEU A 6 -9.73 -0.16 -5.00
N ASP A 7 -10.53 -0.84 -5.82
CA ASP A 7 -11.74 -1.53 -5.36
C ASP A 7 -11.46 -2.71 -4.42
N SER A 8 -10.42 -3.50 -4.69
CA SER A 8 -10.04 -4.64 -3.84
C SER A 8 -9.49 -4.17 -2.49
N THR A 9 -8.69 -3.11 -2.51
CA THR A 9 -8.14 -2.48 -1.31
C THR A 9 -9.25 -1.86 -0.46
N MET A 10 -10.22 -1.17 -1.08
CA MET A 10 -11.37 -0.59 -0.37
C MET A 10 -12.21 -1.64 0.34
N ARG A 11 -12.46 -2.79 -0.31
CA ARG A 11 -13.18 -3.90 0.33
C ARG A 11 -12.44 -4.40 1.57
N SER A 12 -11.14 -4.59 1.44
CA SER A 12 -10.28 -5.05 2.54
C SER A 12 -10.30 -4.07 3.71
N VAL A 13 -10.15 -2.77 3.43
CA VAL A 13 -10.19 -1.73 4.47
C VAL A 13 -11.56 -1.71 5.15
N ARG A 14 -12.65 -1.79 4.39
CA ARG A 14 -14.01 -1.80 4.94
C ARG A 14 -14.27 -3.00 5.85
N GLU A 15 -13.82 -4.19 5.46
CA GLU A 15 -13.98 -5.39 6.29
C GLU A 15 -13.22 -5.31 7.61
N VAL A 16 -12.02 -4.71 7.60
CA VAL A 16 -11.23 -4.47 8.82
C VAL A 16 -11.87 -3.39 9.69
N GLU A 17 -12.40 -2.34 9.07
CA GLU A 17 -13.09 -1.25 9.76
C GLU A 17 -14.35 -1.74 10.49
N ASP A 18 -15.21 -2.47 9.78
CA ASP A 18 -16.47 -3.00 10.30
C ASP A 18 -16.23 -4.01 11.43
N ARG A 19 -15.15 -4.80 11.36
CA ARG A 19 -14.85 -5.84 12.36
C ARG A 19 -14.11 -5.34 13.59
N PHE A 20 -13.19 -4.40 13.42
CA PHE A 20 -12.24 -4.04 14.48
C PHE A 20 -12.17 -2.54 14.72
N ASN A 21 -11.96 -1.77 13.66
CA ASN A 21 -11.48 -0.41 13.82
C ASN A 21 -12.59 0.61 14.13
N THR A 22 -13.87 0.25 13.93
CA THR A 22 -15.03 1.07 14.35
C THR A 22 -15.01 1.44 15.84
N ARG A 23 -14.37 0.63 16.71
CA ARG A 23 -14.32 0.87 18.16
C ARG A 23 -13.01 1.47 18.67
N HIS A 24 -11.94 1.40 17.87
CA HIS A 24 -10.59 1.74 18.32
C HIS A 24 -9.94 2.87 17.53
N HIS A 25 -10.46 3.19 16.33
CA HIS A 25 -10.05 4.33 15.51
C HIS A 25 -8.53 4.46 15.32
N TYR A 26 -7.84 3.34 15.08
CA TYR A 26 -6.39 3.37 14.84
C TYR A 26 -6.06 4.10 13.53
N PRO A 27 -4.91 4.79 13.48
CA PRO A 27 -4.41 5.40 12.26
C PRO A 27 -4.05 4.36 11.20
N TYR A 28 -4.39 4.62 9.95
CA TYR A 28 -3.94 3.80 8.82
C TYR A 28 -2.73 4.46 8.15
N THR A 29 -1.72 3.66 7.82
CA THR A 29 -0.59 4.11 6.98
C THR A 29 -0.57 3.29 5.70
N LEU A 30 -0.85 3.94 4.57
CA LEU A 30 -0.86 3.33 3.25
C LEU A 30 0.42 3.69 2.50
N LEU A 31 1.11 2.65 2.01
CA LEU A 31 2.38 2.76 1.31
C LEU A 31 2.21 2.30 -0.14
N ASN A 32 2.72 3.12 -1.08
CA ASN A 32 2.71 2.79 -2.50
C ASN A 32 4.01 3.24 -3.19
N ASP A 33 4.35 2.60 -4.30
CA ASP A 33 5.49 2.93 -5.17
C ASP A 33 5.19 4.10 -6.13
N GLU A 34 3.91 4.33 -6.40
CA GLU A 34 3.41 5.45 -7.19
C GLU A 34 2.64 6.46 -6.32
N PRO A 35 2.60 7.75 -6.74
CA PRO A 35 1.76 8.73 -6.07
C PRO A 35 0.29 8.30 -6.08
N PHE A 36 -0.35 8.37 -4.90
CA PHE A 36 -1.78 8.11 -4.77
C PHE A 36 -2.59 9.19 -5.49
N MET A 37 -3.54 8.78 -6.32
CA MET A 37 -4.50 9.69 -6.93
C MET A 37 -5.41 10.33 -5.88
N ASP A 38 -5.86 11.56 -6.10
CA ASP A 38 -6.76 12.24 -5.15
C ASP A 38 -8.10 11.53 -4.97
N GLN A 39 -8.58 10.83 -6.00
CA GLN A 39 -9.78 9.99 -5.89
C GLN A 39 -9.58 8.84 -4.89
N PHE A 40 -8.39 8.24 -4.87
CA PHE A 40 -8.04 7.19 -3.91
C PHE A 40 -8.06 7.74 -2.48
N LYS A 41 -7.38 8.87 -2.25
CA LYS A 41 -7.33 9.51 -0.93
C LYS A 41 -8.72 9.86 -0.41
N ARG A 42 -9.57 10.45 -1.27
CA ARG A 42 -10.96 10.80 -0.93
C ARG A 42 -11.79 9.59 -0.53
N ARG A 43 -11.74 8.51 -1.32
CA ARG A 43 -12.52 7.31 -1.03
C ARG A 43 -12.04 6.59 0.24
N VAL A 44 -10.73 6.51 0.47
CA VAL A 44 -10.19 5.87 1.68
C VAL A 44 -10.57 6.67 2.92
N SER A 45 -10.46 8.00 2.85
CA SER A 45 -10.84 8.89 3.95
C SER A 45 -12.33 8.85 4.28
N ALA A 46 -13.19 8.42 3.34
CA ALA A 46 -14.62 8.26 3.58
C ALA A 46 -14.97 6.92 4.25
N VAL A 47 -14.10 5.92 4.15
CA VAL A 47 -14.31 4.58 4.74
C VAL A 47 -13.58 4.45 6.08
N ALA A 48 -12.37 5.00 6.20
CA ALA A 48 -11.59 4.97 7.42
C ALA A 48 -12.16 5.98 8.44
N SER A 49 -12.48 5.51 9.64
CA SER A 49 -12.87 6.38 10.76
C SER A 49 -11.67 7.04 11.44
N GLY A 50 -10.48 6.45 11.31
CA GLY A 50 -9.22 6.96 11.86
C GLY A 50 -8.41 7.80 10.87
N PRO A 51 -7.41 8.56 11.35
CA PRO A 51 -6.55 9.38 10.48
C PRO A 51 -5.72 8.51 9.54
N VAL A 52 -5.64 8.91 8.26
CA VAL A 52 -4.96 8.15 7.22
C VAL A 52 -3.71 8.90 6.76
N ALA A 53 -2.55 8.25 6.88
CA ALA A 53 -1.27 8.72 6.36
C ALA A 53 -0.94 8.00 5.04
N TYR A 54 -0.38 8.76 4.10
CA TYR A 54 0.05 8.26 2.79
C TYR A 54 1.56 8.43 2.64
N GLY A 55 2.27 7.31 2.47
CA GLY A 55 3.71 7.31 2.21
C GLY A 55 4.02 6.86 0.79
N LEU A 56 4.95 7.56 0.14
CA LEU A 56 5.53 7.15 -1.13
C LEU A 56 6.85 6.44 -0.85
N VAL A 57 6.96 5.18 -1.25
CA VAL A 57 8.19 4.40 -1.08
C VAL A 57 9.04 4.56 -2.36
N PRO A 58 10.28 5.06 -2.26
CA PRO A 58 11.18 5.12 -3.40
C PRO A 58 11.44 3.72 -3.96
N ARG A 59 11.36 3.56 -5.29
CA ARG A 59 11.59 2.26 -5.97
C ARG A 59 12.94 1.60 -5.65
N GLY A 60 13.92 2.40 -5.21
CA GLY A 60 15.22 1.93 -4.75
C GLY A 60 15.16 1.01 -3.53
N HIS A 61 14.11 1.04 -2.71
CA HIS A 61 13.98 0.09 -1.58
C HIS A 61 13.29 -1.22 -1.96
N TRP A 62 12.73 -1.32 -3.17
CA TRP A 62 11.90 -2.47 -3.59
C TRP A 62 12.59 -3.35 -4.64
N CYS A 63 13.40 -2.77 -5.53
CA CYS A 63 14.11 -3.47 -6.61
C CYS A 63 15.64 -3.52 -6.41
N VAL A 64 16.16 -3.10 -5.26
CA VAL A 64 17.59 -3.29 -4.96
C VAL A 64 17.76 -4.63 -4.27
N GLN A 65 18.28 -5.58 -5.03
CA GLN A 65 18.80 -6.82 -4.48
C GLN A 65 20.09 -6.45 -3.73
N PRO A 66 20.17 -6.66 -2.41
CA PRO A 66 21.36 -6.31 -1.65
C PRO A 66 22.57 -7.16 -2.08
N ASP A 67 23.77 -6.61 -1.92
CA ASP A 67 25.04 -7.15 -2.45
C ASP A 67 25.39 -8.57 -1.97
N TRP A 68 24.69 -9.09 -0.96
CA TRP A 68 24.89 -10.43 -0.40
C TRP A 68 24.02 -11.52 -1.04
N ILE A 69 23.20 -11.21 -2.05
CA ILE A 69 22.33 -12.19 -2.71
C ILE A 69 22.92 -12.61 -4.06
N ASP A 70 23.30 -13.89 -4.16
CA ASP A 70 23.76 -14.55 -5.39
C ASP A 70 22.70 -14.50 -6.52
N GLU A 71 22.98 -13.70 -7.56
CA GLU A 71 22.12 -13.52 -8.74
C GLU A 71 21.95 -14.80 -9.58
N GLU A 72 22.81 -15.80 -9.42
CA GLU A 72 22.74 -17.04 -10.22
C GLU A 72 21.61 -17.98 -9.76
N ARG A 73 21.23 -17.91 -8.47
CA ARG A 73 20.18 -18.76 -7.87
C ARG A 73 18.84 -18.05 -7.74
N ALA A 74 18.84 -16.72 -7.66
CA ALA A 74 17.64 -15.90 -7.62
C ALA A 74 17.36 -15.32 -9.03
N PRO A 75 16.28 -15.72 -9.73
CA PRO A 75 15.94 -15.06 -10.97
C PRO A 75 15.79 -13.55 -10.71
N ARG A 76 16.45 -12.73 -11.54
CA ARG A 76 16.45 -11.25 -11.42
C ARG A 76 15.04 -10.76 -11.10
N PRO A 77 14.88 -9.83 -10.14
CA PRO A 77 13.58 -9.24 -9.89
C PRO A 77 13.07 -8.66 -11.22
N ARG A 78 11.96 -9.21 -11.75
CA ARG A 78 11.31 -8.69 -12.94
C ARG A 78 10.63 -7.39 -12.56
N CYS A 79 11.43 -6.34 -12.41
CA CYS A 79 10.94 -4.99 -12.17
C CYS A 79 10.22 -4.58 -13.46
N VAL A 80 8.89 -4.45 -13.41
CA VAL A 80 8.09 -4.00 -14.55
C VAL A 80 8.46 -2.55 -14.80
N ARG A 81 8.89 -2.25 -16.03
CA ARG A 81 9.49 -0.98 -16.45
C ARG A 81 8.50 0.17 -16.36
#